data_AF-A0A2L2WY96-F1
#
_entry.id   AF-A0A2L2WY96-F1
#
_cell.length_a   1.000
_cell.length_b   1.000
_cell.length_c   1.000
_cell.angle_alpha   90.00
_cell.angle_beta   90.00
_cell.angle_gamma   90.00
#
_symmetry.space_group_name_H-M   'P 1'
#
loop_
_entity.id
_entity.type
_entity.pdbx_description
1 polymer ?
#
loop_
_entity_poly.entity_id
_entity_poly.type
_entity_poly.pdbx_seq_one_letter_code
_entity_poly.pdbx_strand_id
1 'polypeptide(L)' 'MAKHGIFYALCDLFNEGEAVVSIDNAKQVITAARHTLPEFVVCAGLFDPDSKTIELYVENYKDAK' A
#
# COMPACT_ATOMS: atom_id res chain seq x y z
N MET A 1 15.09 -9.46 -2.62
CA MET A 1 14.44 -9.13 -1.32
C MET A 1 13.21 -8.23 -1.48
N ALA A 2 13.10 -7.35 -2.49
CA ALA A 2 11.94 -6.46 -2.68
C ALA A 2 10.56 -7.15 -2.87
N LYS A 3 10.51 -8.33 -3.52
CA LYS A 3 9.23 -9.00 -3.84
C LYS A 3 8.38 -9.39 -2.62
N HIS A 4 9.01 -9.73 -1.49
CA HIS A 4 8.28 -10.12 -0.27
C HIS A 4 7.65 -8.90 0.40
N GLY A 5 8.34 -7.75 0.41
CA GLY A 5 7.80 -6.51 0.97
C GLY A 5 6.57 -6.00 0.22
N ILE A 6 6.55 -6.17 -1.12
CA ILE A 6 5.37 -5.82 -1.92
C ILE A 6 4.19 -6.74 -1.58
N PHE A 7 4.42 -8.05 -1.47
CA PHE A 7 3.37 -9.00 -1.13
C PHE A 7 2.75 -8.70 0.25
N TYR A 8 3.57 -8.46 1.27
CA TYR A 8 3.07 -8.13 2.61
C TYR A 8 2.29 -6.82 2.62
N ALA A 9 2.76 -5.78 1.94
CA ALA A 9 2.02 -4.52 1.84
C ALA A 9 0.63 -4.70 1.19
N LEU A 10 0.49 -5.62 0.22
CA LEU A 10 -0.82 -5.95 -0.35
C LEU A 10 -1.73 -6.66 0.66
N CYS A 11 -1.17 -7.55 1.48
CA CYS A 11 -1.90 -8.20 2.55
C CYS A 11 -2.36 -7.18 3.60
N ASP A 12 -1.51 -6.23 3.98
CA ASP A 12 -1.83 -5.20 4.96
C ASP A 12 -2.92 -4.25 4.44
N LEU A 13 -2.79 -3.78 3.18
CA LEU A 13 -3.84 -2.99 2.51
C LEU A 13 -5.18 -3.75 2.45
N PHE A 14 -5.17 -5.06 2.25
CA PHE A 14 -6.39 -5.87 2.23
C PHE A 14 -7.00 -6.03 3.63
N ASN A 15 -6.19 -6.38 4.63
CA ASN A 15 -6.67 -6.78 5.96
C ASN A 15 -6.92 -5.61 6.91
N GLU A 16 -6.11 -4.55 6.79
CA GLU A 16 -6.06 -3.43 7.72
C GLU A 16 -6.42 -2.10 7.04
N GLY A 17 -6.28 -2.02 5.71
CA GLY A 17 -6.62 -0.83 4.93
C GLY A 17 -5.47 0.18 4.84
N GLU A 18 -4.33 -0.11 5.45
CA GLU A 18 -3.14 0.74 5.45
C GLU A 18 -1.86 -0.11 5.42
N ALA A 19 -0.77 0.47 4.91
CA ALA A 19 0.55 -0.16 4.89
C ALA A 19 1.66 0.89 4.85
N VAL A 20 2.70 0.72 5.65
CA VAL A 20 3.92 1.55 5.60
C VAL A 20 4.97 0.85 4.75
N VAL A 21 5.42 1.51 3.69
CA VAL A 21 6.35 0.92 2.72
C VAL A 21 7.52 1.85 2.43
N SER A 22 8.66 1.31 2.02
CA SER A 22 9.77 2.14 1.54
C SER A 22 9.37 2.89 0.27
N ILE A 23 9.87 4.11 0.09
CA ILE A 23 9.55 4.96 -1.06
C ILE A 23 9.91 4.29 -2.40
N ASP A 24 10.98 3.50 -2.42
CA ASP A 24 11.44 2.76 -3.61
C ASP A 24 10.42 1.70 -4.06
N ASN A 25 9.63 1.17 -3.11
CA ASN A 25 8.65 0.12 -3.38
C ASN A 25 7.23 0.68 -3.58
N ALA A 26 6.94 1.90 -3.12
CA ALA A 26 5.59 2.47 -3.11
C ALA A 26 4.90 2.40 -4.48
N LYS A 27 5.61 2.77 -5.55
CA LYS A 27 5.07 2.69 -6.92
C LYS A 27 4.67 1.27 -7.32
N GLN A 28 5.48 0.28 -6.95
CA GLN A 28 5.25 -1.12 -7.27
C GLN A 28 4.08 -1.68 -6.46
N VAL A 29 3.95 -1.29 -5.18
CA VAL A 29 2.82 -1.66 -4.33
C VAL A 29 1.50 -1.08 -4.87
N ILE A 30 1.46 0.21 -5.18
CA ILE A 30 0.26 0.85 -5.77
C ILE A 30 -0.12 0.16 -7.09
N THR A 31 0.87 -0.12 -7.94
CA THR A 31 0.63 -0.80 -9.22
C THR A 31 0.07 -2.21 -9.00
N ALA A 32 0.67 -2.98 -8.10
CA ALA A 32 0.21 -4.32 -7.79
C ALA A 32 -1.20 -4.29 -7.18
N ALA A 33 -1.47 -3.38 -6.24
CA ALA A 33 -2.77 -3.22 -5.60
C ALA A 33 -3.87 -2.92 -6.62
N ARG A 34 -3.61 -2.04 -7.60
CA ARG A 34 -4.57 -1.77 -8.69
C ARG A 34 -4.92 -3.01 -9.52
N HIS A 35 -4.00 -3.96 -9.64
CA HIS A 35 -4.24 -5.20 -10.39
C HIS A 35 -4.88 -6.30 -9.53
N THR A 36 -4.50 -6.41 -8.26
CA THR A 36 -4.93 -7.50 -7.38
C THR A 36 -6.16 -7.16 -6.54
N LEU A 37 -6.37 -5.87 -6.25
CA LEU A 37 -7.44 -5.31 -5.42
C LEU A 37 -8.13 -4.16 -6.17
N PRO A 38 -8.75 -4.40 -7.35
CA PRO A 38 -9.26 -3.32 -8.21
C PRO A 38 -10.40 -2.50 -7.58
N GLU A 39 -11.13 -3.08 -6.62
CA GLU A 39 -12.17 -2.40 -5.84
C GLU A 39 -11.58 -1.37 -4.86
N PHE A 40 -10.28 -1.47 -4.53
CA PHE A 40 -9.64 -0.64 -3.51
C PHE A 40 -9.00 0.60 -4.15
N VAL A 41 -9.41 1.78 -3.69
CA VAL A 41 -8.82 3.07 -4.07
C VAL A 41 -7.61 3.34 -3.18
N VAL A 42 -6.44 2.85 -3.61
CA VAL A 42 -5.19 3.02 -2.87
C VAL A 42 -4.58 4.39 -3.13
N CYS A 43 -4.37 5.15 -2.05
CA CYS A 43 -3.81 6.49 -2.00
C CYS A 43 -2.49 6.51 -1.23
N ALA A 44 -1.67 7.53 -1.51
CA ALA A 44 -0.45 7.79 -0.75
C ALA A 44 -0.73 8.82 0.35
N GLY A 45 -0.30 8.51 1.57
CA GLY A 45 -0.46 9.33 2.76
C GLY A 45 0.84 10.05 3.15
N LEU A 46 1.15 10.03 4.45
CA LEU A 46 2.29 10.75 5.00
C LEU A 46 3.62 10.11 4.60
N PHE A 47 4.58 10.98 4.24
CA PHE A 47 5.96 10.59 3.97
C PHE A 47 6.83 10.89 5.19
N ASP A 48 7.57 9.87 5.63
CA ASP A 48 8.59 10.01 6.67
C ASP A 48 9.99 10.07 6.02
N PRO A 49 10.66 11.24 6.06
CA PRO A 49 11.97 11.44 5.45
C PRO A 49 13.09 10.72 6.20
N ASP A 50 12.96 10.48 7.52
CA ASP A 50 14.00 9.88 8.34
C ASP A 50 14.10 8.38 8.04
N SER A 51 12.95 7.71 7.92
CA SER A 51 12.88 6.28 7.58
C SER A 51 12.81 6.01 6.07
N LYS A 52 12.64 7.06 5.24
CA LYS A 52 12.39 6.96 3.79
C LYS A 52 11.19 6.06 3.46
N THR A 53 10.15 6.17 4.27
CA THR A 53 8.91 5.41 4.12
C THR A 53 7.74 6.32 3.77
N ILE A 54 6.73 5.74 3.15
CA ILE A 54 5.46 6.39 2.86
C ILE A 54 4.33 5.46 3.29
N GLU A 55 3.31 6.05 3.89
CA GLU A 55 2.06 5.37 4.18
C GLU A 55 1.23 5.24 2.90
N LEU A 56 0.66 4.06 2.68
CA LEU A 56 -0.37 3.82 1.68
C LEU A 56 -1.65 3.44 2.42
N TYR A 57 -2.79 3.94 1.97
CA TYR A 57 -4.09 3.64 2.58
C TYR A 57 -5.17 3.45 1.53
N VAL A 58 -6.21 2.70 1.88
CA VAL A 58 -7.38 2.45 1.04
C VAL A 58 -8.46 3.46 1.41
N GLU A 59 -8.74 4.42 0.52
CA GLU A 59 -9.69 5.50 0.78
C GLU A 59 -11.12 5.00 1.00
N ASN A 60 -11.53 3.97 0.25
CA ASN A 60 -12.86 3.36 0.31
C ASN A 60 -12.90 2.07 1.14
N TYR A 61 -12.02 1.93 2.13
CA TYR A 61 -11.85 0.66 2.86
C TYR A 61 -13.14 0.09 3.46
N LYS A 62 -14.01 0.95 3.99
CA LYS A 62 -15.30 0.54 4.59
C LYS A 62 -16.35 0.13 3.57
N ASP A 63 -16.29 0.66 2.36
CA ASP A 63 -17.26 0.39 1.30
C ASP A 63 -16.85 -0.83 0.46
N ALA A 64 -15.55 -1.13 0.45
CA ALA A 64 -14.98 -2.24 -0.30
C ALA A 64 -14.91 -3.57 0.49
N LYS A 65 -15.37 -3.61 1.76
CA LYS A 65 -15.31 -4.76 2.66
C LYS A 65 -16.71 -5.24 3.04
#